data_AF-A0A2E2EQS1-F1
#
_entry.id   AF-A0A2E2EQS1-F1
#
_cell.length_a   1.000
_cell.length_b   1.000
_cell.length_c   1.000
_cell.angle_alpha   90.00
_cell.angle_beta   90.00
_cell.angle_gamma   90.00
#
_symmetry.space_group_name_H-M   'P 1'
#
loop_
_entity.id
_entity.type
_entity.pdbx_description
1 polymer ?
#
loop_
_entity_poly.entity_id
_entity_poly.type
_entity_poly.pdbx_seq_one_letter_code
_entity_poly.pdbx_strand_id
1 'polypeptide(L)'
;MQPKQDEKELFLKAQKRVRQIKIFYWHLALYLIVMALILLNFYVMEEGPYVKPITGLNVSIIVLWSIAIIVNAIVVFRKKPIFNKDWEEKKIEEYLKDKHQEEQTFWE
;
A
#
# COMPACT_ATOMS: atom_id res chain seq x y z
N MET A 1 27.62 23.94 -2.59
CA MET A 1 27.60 22.96 -3.70
C MET A 1 27.83 21.56 -3.12
N GLN A 2 26.79 20.73 -3.01
CA GLN A 2 26.89 19.29 -2.68
C GLN A 2 26.12 18.42 -3.71
N PRO A 3 26.45 18.46 -5.02
CA PRO A 3 25.66 17.76 -6.04
C PRO A 3 25.71 16.22 -5.98
N LYS A 4 26.69 15.63 -5.28
CA LYS A 4 26.94 14.17 -5.33
C LYS A 4 26.13 13.32 -4.34
N GLN A 5 25.65 13.90 -3.24
CA GLN A 5 24.81 13.18 -2.27
C GLN A 5 23.35 13.12 -2.75
N ASP A 6 22.85 14.21 -3.35
CA ASP A 6 21.50 14.30 -3.90
C ASP A 6 21.25 13.25 -5.01
N GLU A 7 22.21 13.02 -5.91
CA GLU A 7 22.05 12.02 -6.98
C GLU A 7 21.87 10.59 -6.46
N LYS A 8 22.62 10.21 -5.42
CA LYS A 8 22.51 8.87 -4.82
C LYS A 8 21.17 8.68 -4.12
N GLU A 9 20.68 9.70 -3.41
CA GLU A 9 19.38 9.65 -2.74
C GLU A 9 18.22 9.61 -3.74
N LEU A 10 18.29 10.41 -4.80
CA LEU A 10 17.32 10.40 -5.90
C LEU A 10 17.27 9.03 -6.58
N PHE A 11 18.44 8.44 -6.84
CA PHE A 11 18.55 7.10 -7.43
C PHE A 11 17.95 6.02 -6.51
N LEU A 12 18.26 6.06 -5.21
CA LEU A 12 17.73 5.10 -4.24
C LEU A 12 16.20 5.22 -4.12
N LYS A 13 15.67 6.44 -4.16
CA LYS A 13 14.23 6.72 -4.12
C LYS A 13 13.52 6.22 -5.37
N ALA A 14 14.12 6.41 -6.55
CA ALA A 14 13.62 5.87 -7.81
C ALA A 14 13.63 4.33 -7.80
N GLN A 15 14.71 3.71 -7.31
CA GLN A 15 14.82 2.26 -7.21
C GLN A 15 13.77 1.66 -6.27
N LYS A 16 13.54 2.27 -5.11
CA LYS A 16 12.49 1.85 -4.15
C LYS A 16 11.10 1.91 -4.79
N ARG A 17 10.78 2.98 -5.53
CA ARG A 17 9.51 3.12 -6.28
C ARG A 17 9.33 1.98 -7.29
N VAL A 18 10.35 1.70 -8.10
CA VAL A 18 10.30 0.61 -9.11
C VAL A 18 10.09 -0.76 -8.43
N ARG A 19 10.77 -1.01 -7.30
CA ARG A 19 10.60 -2.26 -6.56
C ARG A 19 9.18 -2.42 -6.02
N GLN A 20 8.57 -1.37 -5.48
CA GLN A 20 7.19 -1.40 -4.99
C GLN A 20 6.19 -1.67 -6.12
N ILE A 21 6.38 -1.03 -7.27
CA ILE A 21 5.55 -1.26 -8.47
C ILE A 21 5.67 -2.71 -8.94
N LYS A 22 6.87 -3.28 -8.99
CA LYS A 22 7.08 -4.69 -9.36
C LYS A 22 6.37 -5.66 -8.41
N ILE A 23 6.43 -5.41 -7.10
CA ILE A 23 5.75 -6.24 -6.10
C ILE A 23 4.23 -6.15 -6.29
N PHE A 24 3.69 -4.95 -6.54
CA PHE A 24 2.27 -4.76 -6.83
C PHE A 24 1.82 -5.57 -8.05
N TYR A 25 2.55 -5.53 -9.15
CA TYR A 25 2.22 -6.30 -10.36
C TYR A 25 2.22 -7.81 -10.11
N TRP A 26 3.14 -8.32 -9.30
CA TRP A 26 3.13 -9.73 -8.90
C TRP A 26 1.86 -10.12 -8.13
N HIS A 27 1.44 -9.29 -7.17
CA HIS A 27 0.21 -9.53 -6.41
C HIS A 27 -1.03 -9.43 -7.29
N LEU A 28 -1.07 -8.45 -8.21
CA LEU A 28 -2.16 -8.30 -9.18
C LEU A 28 -2.24 -9.49 -10.14
N ALA A 29 -1.11 -9.96 -10.66
CA ALA A 29 -1.05 -11.12 -11.55
C ALA A 29 -1.56 -12.39 -10.85
N LEU A 30 -1.11 -12.64 -9.61
CA LEU A 30 -1.58 -13.78 -8.82
C LEU A 30 -3.09 -13.68 -8.55
N TYR A 31 -3.58 -12.48 -8.21
CA TYR A 31 -5.00 -12.26 -8.02
C TYR A 31 -5.82 -12.57 -9.27
N LEU A 32 -5.39 -12.11 -10.45
CA LEU A 32 -6.08 -12.41 -11.71
C LEU A 32 -6.13 -13.91 -12.01
N ILE A 33 -5.04 -14.64 -11.73
CA ILE A 33 -5.00 -16.10 -11.89
C ILE A 33 -6.00 -16.77 -10.94
N VAL A 34 -6.01 -16.41 -9.66
CA VAL A 34 -6.95 -16.95 -8.68
C VAL A 34 -8.39 -16.62 -9.07
N MET A 35 -8.65 -15.41 -9.54
CA MET A 35 -9.99 -14.99 -10.00
C MET A 35 -10.45 -15.83 -11.20
N ALA A 36 -9.57 -16.05 -12.18
CA ALA A 36 -9.85 -16.91 -13.34
C ALA A 36 -10.11 -18.37 -12.92
N LEU A 37 -9.35 -18.91 -11.96
CA LEU A 37 -9.57 -20.26 -11.43
C LEU A 37 -10.91 -20.38 -10.71
N ILE A 38 -11.32 -19.36 -9.93
CA ILE A 38 -12.62 -19.36 -9.26
C ILE A 38 -13.75 -19.28 -10.29
N LEU A 39 -13.65 -18.42 -11.31
CA LEU A 39 -14.64 -18.35 -12.38
C LEU A 39 -14.77 -19.66 -13.16
N LEU A 40 -13.64 -20.33 -13.44
CA LEU A 40 -13.65 -21.65 -14.08
C LEU A 40 -14.29 -22.70 -13.17
N ASN A 41 -14.04 -22.63 -11.86
CA ASN A 41 -14.66 -23.52 -10.89
C ASN A 41 -16.19 -23.33 -10.85
N PHE A 42 -16.68 -22.09 -10.91
CA PHE A 42 -18.11 -21.78 -11.07
C PHE A 42 -18.72 -22.34 -12.35
N TYR A 43 -17.97 -22.33 -13.47
CA TYR A 43 -18.45 -22.83 -14.75
C TYR A 43 -18.52 -24.37 -14.80
N VAL A 44 -17.62 -25.05 -14.08
CA VAL A 44 -17.48 -26.52 -14.10
C VAL A 44 -18.23 -27.21 -12.94
N MET A 45 -18.55 -26.51 -11.86
CA MET A 45 -19.25 -27.11 -10.71
C MET A 45 -20.68 -27.52 -11.07
N GLU A 46 -20.94 -28.83 -11.06
CA GLU A 46 -22.28 -29.42 -11.04
C GLU A 46 -22.89 -29.34 -9.63
N GLU A 47 -24.21 -29.22 -9.58
CA GLU A 47 -24.96 -28.92 -8.36
C GLU A 47 -24.76 -29.98 -7.26
N GLY A 48 -24.25 -29.54 -6.10
CA GLY A 48 -24.05 -30.38 -4.92
C GLY A 48 -24.35 -29.62 -3.62
N PRO A 49 -24.65 -30.33 -2.51
CA PRO A 49 -25.10 -29.70 -1.26
C PRO A 49 -24.05 -28.77 -0.62
N TYR A 50 -22.77 -28.97 -0.93
CA TYR A 50 -21.67 -28.16 -0.42
C TYR A 50 -21.26 -26.98 -1.32
N VAL A 51 -21.85 -26.86 -2.51
CA VAL A 51 -21.48 -25.82 -3.48
C VAL A 51 -21.79 -24.43 -2.91
N LYS A 52 -23.04 -24.19 -2.48
CA LYS A 52 -23.48 -22.88 -1.96
C LYS A 52 -22.58 -22.26 -0.86
N PRO A 53 -22.21 -22.97 0.24
CA PRO A 53 -21.35 -22.39 1.27
C PRO A 53 -19.91 -22.14 0.80
N ILE A 54 -19.34 -23.04 -0.02
CA ILE A 54 -17.98 -22.89 -0.57
C ILE A 54 -17.93 -21.69 -1.52
N THR A 55 -18.94 -21.56 -2.36
CA THR A 55 -19.11 -20.44 -3.28
C THR A 55 -19.23 -19.10 -2.54
N GLY A 56 -20.01 -19.03 -1.46
CA GLY A 56 -20.17 -17.82 -0.66
C GLY A 56 -18.86 -17.35 0.00
N LEU A 57 -18.05 -18.28 0.49
CA LEU A 57 -16.71 -17.99 1.03
C LEU A 57 -15.77 -17.50 -0.06
N ASN A 58 -15.74 -18.16 -1.23
CA ASN A 58 -14.90 -17.75 -2.35
C ASN A 58 -15.22 -16.33 -2.83
N VAL A 59 -16.50 -15.99 -2.97
CA VAL A 59 -16.92 -14.63 -3.36
C VAL A 59 -16.51 -13.60 -2.30
N SER A 60 -16.70 -13.92 -1.02
CA SER A 60 -16.32 -13.01 0.09
C SER A 60 -14.81 -12.74 0.11
N ILE A 61 -14.00 -13.78 -0.11
CA ILE A 61 -12.55 -13.67 -0.21
C ILE A 61 -12.18 -12.81 -1.42
N ILE A 62 -12.76 -13.04 -2.60
CA ILE A 62 -12.50 -12.23 -3.79
C ILE A 62 -12.85 -10.76 -3.54
N VAL A 63 -13.99 -10.47 -2.93
CA VAL A 63 -14.45 -9.09 -2.67
C VAL A 63 -13.48 -8.38 -1.71
N LEU A 64 -13.10 -9.04 -0.60
CA LEU A 64 -12.10 -8.49 0.32
C LEU A 64 -10.74 -8.25 -0.35
N TRP A 65 -10.28 -9.21 -1.14
CA TRP A 65 -9.01 -9.09 -1.86
C TRP A 65 -9.05 -8.04 -2.98
N SER A 66 -10.20 -7.85 -3.64
CA SER A 66 -10.41 -6.78 -4.61
C SER A 66 -10.19 -5.41 -3.96
N ILE A 67 -10.79 -5.20 -2.78
CA ILE A 67 -10.66 -3.95 -2.02
C ILE A 67 -9.19 -3.76 -1.60
N ALA A 68 -8.53 -4.79 -1.09
CA ALA A 68 -7.13 -4.73 -0.69
C ALA A 68 -6.21 -4.32 -1.86
N ILE A 69 -6.44 -4.86 -3.07
CA ILE A 69 -5.68 -4.48 -4.26
C ILE A 69 -5.97 -3.05 -4.70
N ILE A 70 -7.22 -2.59 -4.66
CA ILE A 70 -7.57 -1.20 -4.99
C ILE A 70 -6.85 -0.23 -4.03
N VAL A 71 -6.86 -0.52 -2.73
CA VAL A 71 -6.12 0.28 -1.74
C VAL A 71 -4.62 0.27 -2.03
N ASN A 72 -4.04 -0.89 -2.31
CA ASN A 72 -2.62 -1.01 -2.64
C ASN A 72 -2.26 -0.26 -3.94
N ALA A 73 -3.13 -0.31 -4.95
CA ALA A 73 -2.98 0.45 -6.18
C ALA A 73 -2.99 1.96 -5.91
N ILE A 74 -3.93 2.44 -5.09
CA ILE A 74 -3.97 3.85 -4.67
C ILE A 74 -2.67 4.22 -3.94
N VAL A 75 -2.14 3.38 -3.07
CA VAL A 75 -0.88 3.64 -2.33
C VAL A 75 0.34 3.68 -3.26
N VAL A 76 0.46 2.73 -4.19
CA VAL A 76 1.62 2.59 -5.10
C VAL A 76 1.60 3.67 -6.20
N PHE A 77 0.44 3.94 -6.78
CA PHE A 77 0.30 4.89 -7.89
C PHE A 77 0.09 6.33 -7.44
N ARG A 78 -0.22 6.61 -6.16
CA ARG A 78 -0.22 8.00 -5.71
C ARG A 78 1.19 8.59 -5.76
N LYS A 79 1.33 9.60 -6.62
CA LYS A 79 2.54 10.42 -6.74
C LYS A 79 2.86 11.17 -5.43
N LYS A 80 1.87 11.44 -4.57
CA LYS A 80 2.05 12.05 -3.23
C LYS A 80 1.45 11.18 -2.10
N PRO A 81 2.17 10.91 -0.99
CA PRO A 81 1.57 10.35 0.22
C PRO A 81 0.39 11.25 0.69
N ILE A 82 -0.69 10.68 1.27
CA ILE A 82 -1.88 11.45 1.74
C ILE A 82 -1.43 12.40 2.83
N PHE A 83 -0.47 11.93 3.63
CA PHE A 83 0.39 12.79 4.42
C PHE A 83 1.25 13.60 3.46
N ASN A 84 0.74 14.76 3.12
CA ASN A 84 1.48 15.78 2.42
C ASN A 84 2.81 15.96 3.16
N LYS A 85 3.93 15.95 2.45
CA LYS A 85 5.27 16.10 3.07
C LYS A 85 5.32 17.37 3.94
N ASP A 86 4.59 18.40 3.51
CA ASP A 86 4.37 19.64 4.23
C ASP A 86 3.67 19.46 5.60
N TRP A 87 2.77 18.48 5.75
CA TRP A 87 2.13 18.15 7.04
C TRP A 87 3.13 17.49 7.99
N GLU A 88 3.95 16.57 7.46
CA GLU A 88 4.96 15.84 8.23
C GLU A 88 6.07 16.79 8.72
N GLU A 89 6.52 17.67 7.83
CA GLU A 89 7.52 18.72 8.10
C GLU A 89 6.98 19.74 9.12
N LYS A 90 5.72 20.15 8.99
CA LYS A 90 5.06 21.04 9.97
C LYS A 90 4.89 20.39 11.34
N LYS A 91 4.61 19.09 11.41
CA LYS A 91 4.50 18.37 12.69
C LYS A 91 5.83 18.16 13.38
N ILE A 92 6.90 17.91 12.63
CA ILE A 92 8.26 17.83 13.17
C ILE A 92 8.68 19.19 13.76
N GLU A 93 8.37 20.29 13.07
CA GLU A 93 8.63 21.64 13.55
C GLU A 93 7.87 21.95 14.85
N GLU A 94 6.59 21.56 14.94
CA GLU A 94 5.78 21.68 16.17
C GLU A 94 6.41 20.88 17.34
N TYR A 95 6.78 19.62 17.12
CA TYR A 95 7.39 18.78 18.16
C TYR A 95 8.75 19.30 18.65
N LEU A 96 9.57 19.84 17.75
CA LEU A 96 10.85 20.46 18.14
C LEU A 96 10.63 21.73 18.96
N LYS A 97 9.62 22.52 18.60
CA LYS A 97 9.28 23.75 19.33
C LYS A 97 8.74 23.46 20.72
N ASP A 98 7.86 22.46 20.87
CA ASP A 98 7.36 22.01 22.17
C ASP A 98 8.50 21.52 23.06
N LYS A 99 9.43 20.72 22.54
CA LYS A 99 10.62 20.25 23.28
C LYS A 99 11.49 21.40 23.78
N HIS A 100 11.74 22.40 22.95
CA HIS A 100 12.56 23.55 23.33
C HIS A 100 11.88 24.43 24.39
N GLN A 101 10.54 24.54 24.36
CA GLN A 101 9.80 25.24 25.41
C GLN A 101 9.80 24.47 26.73
N GLU A 102 9.62 23.15 26.68
CA GLU A 102 9.64 22.28 27.86
C GLU A 102 11.02 22.30 28.55
N GLU A 103 12.11 22.28 27.76
CA GLU A 103 13.48 22.38 28.26
C GLU A 103 13.79 23.76 28.88
N GLN A 104 13.23 24.86 28.33
CA GLN A 104 13.42 26.20 28.91
C GLN A 104 12.67 26.37 30.25
N THR A 105 11.48 25.79 30.39
CA THR A 105 10.71 25.86 31.65
C THR A 105 11.17 24.90 32.75
N PHE A 106 11.99 23.89 32.40
CA PHE A 106 12.49 22.90 33.36
C PHE A 106 13.73 23.37 34.14
N TRP A 107 14.47 24.34 33.60
CA TRP A 107 15.67 24.91 34.22
C TRP A 107 15.45 26.29 34.87
N GLU A 108 14.19 26.77 34.91
CA GLU A 108 13.72 27.90 35.72
C GLU A 108 13.02 27.41 37.00
#